data_AF-A0A644UDM4-F1
#
_entry.id   AF-A0A644UDM4-F1
#
_cell.length_a   1.000
_cell.length_b   1.000
_cell.length_c   1.000
_cell.angle_alpha   90.00
_cell.angle_beta   90.00
_cell.angle_gamma   90.00
#
_symmetry.space_group_name_H-M   'P 1'
#
loop_
_entity.id
_entity.type
_entity.pdbx_description
1 polymer ?
#
loop_
_entity_poly.entity_id
_entity_poly.type
_entity_poly.pdbx_seq_one_letter_code
_entity_poly.pdbx_strand_id
1 'polypeptide(L)'
;MLRSKPYHWCCLVASVFLEVGGTLVMKLAQGWAFPHAQVLGLVVMWLAIAMSYFFLSKAVTGIPVGVTFAFWEGLGLTCITLGSVLFLNEALTLRRALGLACVLSGALLVNYGTGHGAPKPSREDSPTASNKAEARKPRAEAPTLNNGLAAGGNR
;
A
#
# COMPACT_ATOMS: atom_id res chain seq x y z
N MET A 1 -2.13 -12.67 -11.50
CA MET A 1 -3.47 -12.04 -11.49
C MET A 1 -3.89 -11.78 -10.05
N LEU A 2 -3.62 -10.59 -9.50
CA LEU A 2 -4.12 -10.20 -8.18
C LEU A 2 -5.61 -9.91 -8.32
N ARG A 3 -6.44 -10.94 -8.12
CA ARG A 3 -7.89 -10.82 -8.04
C ARG A 3 -8.22 -10.07 -6.75
N SER A 4 -8.15 -8.74 -6.78
CA SER A 4 -8.63 -7.90 -5.69
C SER A 4 -10.10 -8.25 -5.49
N LYS A 5 -10.39 -8.97 -4.39
CA LYS A 5 -11.77 -9.35 -4.07
C LYS A 5 -12.58 -8.04 -3.99
N PRO A 6 -13.78 -7.97 -4.59
CA PRO A 6 -14.59 -6.74 -4.64
C PRO A 6 -14.82 -6.13 -3.26
N TYR A 7 -14.75 -6.97 -2.23
CA TYR A 7 -14.69 -6.60 -0.82
C TYR A 7 -13.72 -5.44 -0.48
N HIS A 8 -12.49 -5.43 -0.99
CA HIS A 8 -11.50 -4.39 -0.63
C HIS A 8 -11.87 -3.02 -1.19
N TRP A 9 -12.43 -3.00 -2.41
CA TRP A 9 -12.96 -1.78 -3.03
C TRP A 9 -14.20 -1.28 -2.29
N CYS A 10 -15.09 -2.18 -1.87
CA CYS A 10 -16.22 -1.82 -1.02
C CYS A 10 -15.77 -1.21 0.31
N CYS A 11 -14.74 -1.78 0.96
CA CYS A 11 -14.17 -1.20 2.20
C CYS A 11 -13.58 0.20 1.97
N LEU A 12 -12.91 0.42 0.84
CA LEU A 12 -12.34 1.72 0.49
C LEU A 12 -13.43 2.78 0.32
N VAL A 13 -14.47 2.45 -0.45
CA VAL A 13 -15.61 3.35 -0.65
C VAL A 13 -16.35 3.61 0.66
N ALA A 14 -16.54 2.58 1.49
CA ALA A 14 -17.15 2.72 2.82
C ALA A 14 -16.34 3.63 3.75
N SER A 15 -15.00 3.53 3.72
CA SER A 15 -14.10 4.42 4.46
C SER A 15 -14.31 5.88 4.07
N VAL A 16 -14.35 6.17 2.77
CA VAL A 16 -14.61 7.54 2.27
C VAL A 16 -15.97 8.05 2.74
N PHE A 17 -17.04 7.25 2.63
CA PHE A 17 -18.36 7.66 3.10
C PHE A 17 -18.40 7.97 4.60
N LEU A 18 -17.70 7.19 5.41
CA LEU A 18 -17.59 7.40 6.85
C LEU A 18 -16.88 8.71 7.19
N GLU A 19 -15.76 8.97 6.53
CA GLU A 19 -14.99 10.20 6.71
C GLU A 19 -15.79 11.44 6.30
N VAL A 20 -16.37 11.42 5.10
CA VAL A 20 -17.18 12.52 4.57
C VAL A 20 -18.41 12.75 5.46
N GLY A 21 -19.09 11.67 5.86
CA GLY A 21 -20.23 11.75 6.77
C GLY A 21 -19.86 12.35 8.12
N GLY A 22 -18.77 11.87 8.73
CA GLY A 22 -18.29 12.38 10.02
C GLY A 22 -17.90 13.85 9.99
N THR A 23 -17.19 14.28 8.94
CA THR A 23 -16.77 15.68 8.76
C THR A 23 -17.96 16.61 8.47
N LEU A 24 -18.93 16.18 7.65
CA LEU A 24 -20.15 16.95 7.40
C LEU A 24 -21.02 17.06 8.66
N VAL A 25 -21.19 15.97 9.42
CA VAL A 25 -21.95 15.98 10.68
C VAL A 25 -21.33 16.94 11.69
N MET A 26 -20.01 16.95 11.84
CA MET A 26 -19.31 17.92 12.70
C MET A 26 -19.65 19.35 12.27
N LYS A 27 -19.59 19.63 10.97
CA LYS A 27 -19.81 20.97 10.44
C LYS A 27 -21.26 21.42 10.64
N LEU A 28 -22.22 20.54 10.43
CA LEU A 28 -23.65 20.79 10.68
C LEU A 28 -23.93 20.96 12.19
N ALA A 29 -23.28 20.19 13.05
CA ALA A 29 -23.44 20.28 14.50
C ALA A 29 -22.99 21.64 15.07
N GLN A 30 -22.13 22.38 14.37
CA GLN A 30 -21.77 23.75 14.77
C GLN A 30 -22.90 24.77 14.57
N GLY A 31 -23.87 24.48 13.70
CA GLY A 31 -25.05 25.32 13.47
C GLY A 31 -26.24 24.99 14.39
N TRP A 32 -26.14 23.96 15.24
CA TRP A 32 -27.22 23.58 16.13
C TRP A 32 -27.22 24.44 17.41
N ALA A 33 -28.41 24.89 17.82
CA ALA A 33 -28.60 25.79 18.96
C ALA A 33 -28.43 25.13 20.35
N PHE A 34 -28.05 23.86 20.42
CA PHE A 34 -27.91 23.14 21.70
C PHE A 34 -26.54 23.38 22.34
N PRO A 35 -26.47 23.62 23.67
CA PRO A 35 -25.23 23.97 24.37
C PRO A 35 -24.14 22.88 24.40
N HIS A 36 -24.42 21.67 23.89
CA HIS A 36 -23.45 20.55 23.81
C HIS A 36 -23.37 19.89 22.43
N ALA A 37 -24.09 20.43 21.42
CA ALA A 37 -24.11 19.84 20.08
C ALA A 37 -22.73 19.82 19.41
N GLN A 38 -21.92 20.87 19.64
CA GLN A 38 -20.58 20.99 19.06
C GLN A 38 -19.64 19.89 19.54
N VAL A 39 -19.67 19.57 20.84
CA VAL A 39 -18.85 18.52 21.43
C VAL A 39 -19.31 17.14 20.95
N LEU A 40 -20.63 16.92 20.88
CA LEU A 40 -21.18 15.67 20.36
C LEU A 40 -20.79 15.44 18.89
N GLY A 41 -20.90 16.48 18.04
CA GLY A 41 -20.47 16.43 16.65
C GLY A 41 -18.98 16.12 16.49
N LEU A 42 -18.13 16.68 17.35
CA LEU A 42 -16.70 16.39 17.37
C LEU A 42 -16.41 14.93 17.77
N VAL A 43 -17.09 14.40 18.78
CA VAL A 43 -16.94 13.00 19.21
C VAL A 43 -17.39 12.04 18.09
N VAL A 44 -18.52 12.32 17.45
CA VAL A 44 -19.01 11.53 16.30
C VAL A 44 -18.00 11.55 15.15
N MET A 45 -17.42 12.71 14.84
CA MET A 45 -16.38 12.83 13.82
C MET A 45 -15.15 11.99 14.15
N TRP A 46 -14.66 12.06 15.39
CA TRP A 46 -13.50 11.25 15.83
C TRP A 46 -13.76 9.75 15.66
N LEU A 47 -14.93 9.27 16.08
CA LEU A 47 -15.33 7.88 15.91
C LEU A 47 -15.44 7.50 14.43
N ALA A 48 -16.04 8.36 13.61
CA ALA A 48 -16.19 8.13 12.18
C ALA A 48 -14.84 8.08 11.44
N ILE A 49 -13.91 8.98 11.78
CA ILE A 49 -12.54 8.98 11.23
C ILE A 49 -11.78 7.73 11.66
N ALA A 50 -11.83 7.36 12.95
CA ALA A 50 -11.19 6.14 13.44
C ALA A 50 -11.72 4.90 12.71
N MET A 51 -13.04 4.83 12.51
CA MET A 51 -13.67 3.73 11.77
C MET A 51 -13.30 3.77 10.28
N SER A 52 -13.24 4.96 9.67
CA SER A 52 -12.77 5.13 8.28
C SER A 52 -11.36 4.57 8.11
N TYR A 53 -10.41 4.96 8.96
CA TYR A 53 -9.04 4.45 8.92
C TYR A 53 -8.95 2.93 9.11
N PHE A 54 -9.83 2.35 9.93
CA PHE A 54 -9.91 0.91 10.10
C PHE A 54 -10.31 0.20 8.79
N PHE A 55 -11.32 0.72 8.08
CA PHE A 55 -11.73 0.22 6.77
C PHE A 55 -10.67 0.46 5.69
N LEU A 56 -9.98 1.60 5.73
CA LEU A 56 -8.87 1.91 4.85
C LEU A 56 -7.72 0.93 5.03
N SER A 57 -7.34 0.63 6.27
CA SER A 57 -6.32 -0.36 6.61
C SER A 57 -6.64 -1.73 6.00
N LYS A 58 -7.91 -2.15 6.08
CA LYS A 58 -8.41 -3.38 5.41
C LYS A 58 -8.34 -3.29 3.88
N ALA A 59 -8.55 -2.14 3.27
CA ALA A 59 -8.47 -1.99 1.81
C ALA A 59 -7.02 -2.08 1.31
N VAL A 60 -6.08 -1.46 2.04
CA VAL A 60 -4.65 -1.44 1.72
C VAL A 60 -4.03 -2.85 1.73
N THR A 61 -4.60 -3.82 2.45
CA THR A 61 -4.07 -5.21 2.41
C THR A 61 -4.29 -5.90 1.06
N GLY A 62 -5.24 -5.43 0.24
CA GLY A 62 -5.59 -6.06 -1.04
C GLY A 62 -5.30 -5.21 -2.28
N ILE A 63 -5.03 -3.91 -2.11
CA ILE A 63 -4.80 -2.94 -3.18
C ILE A 63 -3.45 -2.26 -2.92
N PRO A 64 -2.64 -1.93 -3.94
CA PRO A 64 -1.43 -1.15 -3.75
C PRO A 64 -1.67 0.09 -2.89
N VAL A 65 -0.80 0.30 -1.90
CA VAL A 65 -0.89 1.40 -0.93
C VAL A 65 -1.06 2.74 -1.65
N GLY A 66 -0.26 3.00 -2.67
CA GLY A 66 -0.31 4.25 -3.45
C GLY A 66 -1.67 4.51 -4.11
N VAL A 67 -2.29 3.48 -4.70
CA VAL A 67 -3.62 3.60 -5.31
C VAL A 67 -4.67 3.86 -4.22
N THR A 68 -4.62 3.10 -3.13
CA THR A 68 -5.60 3.21 -2.05
C THR A 68 -5.61 4.62 -1.44
N PHE A 69 -4.44 5.16 -1.10
CA PHE A 69 -4.33 6.51 -0.55
C PHE A 69 -4.71 7.59 -1.58
N ALA A 70 -4.34 7.43 -2.84
CA ALA A 70 -4.72 8.39 -3.89
C ALA A 70 -6.24 8.48 -4.08
N PHE A 71 -6.94 7.33 -4.09
CA PHE A 71 -8.40 7.31 -4.18
C PHE A 71 -9.07 7.78 -2.89
N TRP A 72 -8.56 7.39 -1.73
CA TRP A 72 -9.12 7.79 -0.44
C TRP A 72 -9.08 9.32 -0.26
N GLU A 73 -7.90 9.93 -0.42
CA GLU A 73 -7.74 11.39 -0.33
C GLU A 73 -8.47 12.12 -1.46
N GLY A 74 -8.38 11.61 -2.69
CA GLY A 74 -8.97 12.25 -3.87
C GLY A 74 -10.51 12.27 -3.84
N LEU A 75 -11.14 11.13 -3.53
CA LEU A 75 -12.60 11.07 -3.37
C LEU A 75 -13.06 11.74 -2.08
N GLY A 76 -12.35 11.55 -0.96
CA GLY A 76 -12.68 12.18 0.32
C GLY A 76 -12.78 13.70 0.17
N LEU A 77 -11.73 14.34 -0.36
CA LEU A 77 -11.73 15.78 -0.57
C LEU A 77 -12.82 16.24 -1.54
N THR A 78 -13.04 15.49 -2.62
CA THR A 78 -14.08 15.81 -3.61
C THR A 78 -15.48 15.77 -3.00
N CYS A 79 -15.79 14.70 -2.28
CA CYS A 79 -17.08 14.52 -1.62
C CYS A 79 -17.28 15.51 -0.46
N ILE A 80 -16.24 15.80 0.34
CA ILE A 80 -16.32 16.83 1.40
C ILE A 80 -16.60 18.21 0.79
N THR A 81 -15.89 18.57 -0.28
CA THR A 81 -16.06 19.89 -0.92
C THR A 81 -17.45 20.01 -1.54
N LEU A 82 -17.91 18.97 -2.24
CA LEU A 82 -19.24 18.94 -2.83
C LEU A 82 -20.34 18.96 -1.75
N GLY A 83 -20.16 18.18 -0.69
CA GLY A 83 -21.04 18.18 0.48
C GLY A 83 -21.09 19.55 1.16
N SER A 84 -19.94 20.24 1.30
CA SER A 84 -19.90 21.59 1.86
C SER A 84 -20.73 22.57 1.01
N VAL A 85 -20.63 22.50 -0.32
CA VAL A 85 -21.42 23.37 -1.21
C VAL A 85 -22.92 23.07 -1.08
N LEU A 86 -23.30 21.79 -1.06
CA LEU A 86 -24.70 21.37 -1.01
C LEU A 86 -25.36 21.64 0.36
N PHE A 87 -24.66 21.35 1.46
CA PHE A 87 -25.22 21.45 2.81
C PHE A 87 -24.98 22.81 3.46
N LEU A 88 -23.86 23.48 3.19
CA LEU A 88 -23.52 24.78 3.76
C LEU A 88 -23.80 25.96 2.81
N ASN A 89 -24.23 25.69 1.56
CA ASN A 89 -24.41 26.72 0.53
C ASN A 89 -23.15 27.56 0.29
N GLU A 90 -21.97 26.98 0.54
CA GLU A 90 -20.71 27.66 0.27
C GLU A 90 -20.50 27.84 -1.24
N ALA A 91 -20.12 29.04 -1.66
CA ALA A 91 -19.86 29.31 -3.07
C ALA A 91 -18.73 28.42 -3.63
N LEU A 92 -19.07 27.66 -4.66
CA LEU A 92 -18.10 26.89 -5.44
C LEU A 92 -17.36 27.86 -6.37
N THR A 93 -16.29 28.47 -5.86
CA THR A 93 -15.47 29.37 -6.67
C THR A 93 -14.70 28.60 -7.75
N LEU A 94 -14.45 29.24 -8.90
CA LEU A 94 -13.67 28.65 -10.00
C LEU A 94 -12.32 28.09 -9.53
N ARG A 95 -11.70 28.73 -8.54
CA ARG A 95 -10.44 28.30 -7.90
C ARG A 95 -10.58 26.96 -7.17
N ARG A 96 -11.67 26.73 -6.45
CA ARG A 96 -11.94 25.45 -5.76
C ARG A 96 -12.15 24.33 -6.76
N ALA A 97 -12.88 24.60 -7.86
CA ALA A 97 -13.10 23.63 -8.93
C ALA A 97 -11.78 23.25 -9.64
N LEU A 98 -10.90 24.21 -9.93
CA LEU A 98 -9.58 23.94 -10.49
C LEU A 98 -8.69 23.13 -9.53
N GLY A 99 -8.74 23.43 -8.23
CA GLY A 99 -8.05 22.65 -7.20
C GLY A 99 -8.53 21.20 -7.17
N LEU A 100 -9.84 20.98 -7.17
CA LEU A 100 -10.45 19.64 -7.26
C LEU A 100 -10.03 18.89 -8.51
N ALA A 101 -10.05 19.54 -9.67
CA ALA A 101 -9.61 18.94 -10.93
C ALA A 101 -8.13 18.53 -10.88
N CYS A 102 -7.28 19.34 -10.26
CA CYS A 102 -5.86 19.04 -10.07
C CYS A 102 -5.65 17.83 -9.14
N VAL A 103 -6.35 17.77 -8.01
CA VAL A 103 -6.29 16.65 -7.05
C VAL A 103 -6.75 15.35 -7.71
N LEU A 104 -7.88 15.37 -8.42
CA LEU A 104 -8.37 14.21 -9.15
C LEU A 104 -7.39 13.77 -10.24
N SER A 105 -6.80 14.72 -10.98
CA SER A 105 -5.78 14.41 -11.99
C SER A 105 -4.53 13.79 -11.38
N GLY A 106 -4.09 14.29 -10.23
CA GLY A 106 -2.97 13.72 -9.47
C GLY A 106 -3.27 12.29 -8.99
N ALA A 107 -4.47 12.04 -8.46
CA ALA A 107 -4.90 10.72 -8.04
C ALA A 107 -4.93 9.72 -9.22
N LEU A 108 -5.44 10.16 -10.37
CA LEU A 108 -5.42 9.36 -11.61
C LEU A 108 -3.99 9.09 -12.07
N LEU A 109 -3.10 10.08 -12.01
CA LEU A 109 -1.70 9.91 -12.40
C LEU A 109 -0.99 8.88 -11.52
N VAL A 110 -1.24 8.89 -10.21
CA VAL A 110 -0.73 7.86 -9.28
C VAL A 110 -1.30 6.47 -9.63
N ASN A 111 -2.59 6.39 -9.97
CA ASN A 111 -3.21 5.15 -10.41
C ASN A 111 -2.56 4.59 -11.68
N TYR A 112 -2.32 5.43 -12.69
CA TYR A 112 -1.66 5.03 -13.93
C TYR A 112 -0.18 4.69 -13.73
N GLY A 113 0.55 5.44 -12.89
CA GLY A 113 1.96 5.17 -12.56
C GLY A 113 2.15 3.87 -11.78
N THR A 114 1.13 3.42 -11.04
CA THR A 114 1.15 2.14 -10.32
C THR A 114 0.85 0.94 -11.25
N GLY A 115 0.46 1.19 -12.51
CA GLY A 115 0.04 0.17 -13.49
C GLY A 115 1.15 -0.58 -14.23
N HIS A 116 2.42 -0.22 -14.10
CA HIS A 116 3.54 -0.93 -14.76
C HIS A 116 4.73 -1.10 -13.82
N GLY A 117 4.59 -2.00 -12.86
CA GLY A 117 5.76 -2.66 -12.30
C GLY A 117 6.33 -3.60 -13.36
N ALA A 118 7.29 -3.13 -14.16
CA ALA A 118 8.22 -4.02 -14.85
C ALA A 118 8.69 -5.10 -13.86
N PRO A 119 8.86 -6.37 -14.29
CA PRO A 119 9.29 -7.44 -13.40
C PRO A 119 10.52 -6.97 -12.63
N LYS A 120 10.39 -6.85 -11.31
CA LYS A 120 11.55 -6.63 -10.44
C LYS A 120 12.50 -7.78 -10.77
N PRO A 121 13.72 -7.55 -11.28
CA PRO A 121 14.64 -8.64 -11.51
C PRO A 121 14.90 -9.28 -10.14
N SER A 122 14.33 -10.48 -9.96
CA SER A 122 14.62 -11.35 -8.85
C SER A 122 16.14 -11.49 -8.79
N ARG A 123 16.77 -11.05 -7.70
CA ARG A 123 18.15 -11.43 -7.39
C ARG A 123 18.14 -12.88 -6.91
N GLU A 124 17.99 -13.77 -7.88
CA GLU A 124 18.27 -15.20 -7.84
C GLU A 124 18.97 -15.37 -9.19
N ASP A 125 20.28 -15.14 -9.28
CA ASP A 125 21.32 -16.07 -8.88
C ASP A 125 22.55 -15.33 -8.33
N SER A 126 22.73 -15.30 -7.01
CA SER A 126 24.09 -15.24 -6.46
C SER A 126 24.52 -16.70 -6.28
N PRO A 127 25.47 -17.24 -7.07
CA PRO A 127 25.97 -18.59 -6.84
C PRO A 127 26.47 -18.66 -5.42
N THR A 128 25.78 -19.51 -4.68
CA THR A 128 25.90 -19.82 -3.28
C THR A 128 27.37 -19.89 -2.88
N ALA A 129 27.77 -19.01 -1.95
CA ALA A 129 29.02 -19.08 -1.20
C ALA A 129 29.19 -20.40 -0.39
N SER A 130 28.27 -21.37 -0.57
CA SER A 130 28.30 -22.70 0.02
C SER A 130 29.29 -23.66 -0.67
N ASN A 131 29.68 -23.44 -1.94
CA ASN A 131 30.58 -24.39 -2.63
C ASN A 131 32.08 -24.13 -2.35
N LYS A 132 32.45 -23.02 -1.68
CA LYS A 132 33.85 -22.73 -1.37
C LYS A 132 34.33 -23.36 -0.05
N ALA A 133 33.41 -23.76 0.83
CA ALA A 133 33.76 -24.38 2.11
C ALA A 133 34.08 -25.88 1.97
N GLU A 134 33.51 -26.56 0.97
CA GLU A 134 33.71 -28.00 0.77
C GLU A 134 34.96 -28.33 -0.06
N ALA A 135 35.47 -27.37 -0.83
CA ALA A 135 36.68 -27.52 -1.64
C ALA A 135 38.01 -27.29 -0.87
N ARG A 136 37.96 -26.99 0.44
CA ARG A 136 39.16 -26.83 1.30
C ARG A 136 39.34 -28.02 2.24
N LYS A 137 39.16 -29.25 1.74
CA LYS A 137 39.71 -30.45 2.38
C LYS A 137 41.00 -30.83 1.65
N PRO A 138 42.20 -30.69 2.24
CA PRO A 138 43.42 -31.15 1.59
C PRO A 138 43.39 -32.67 1.49
N ARG A 139 43.12 -33.19 0.28
CA ARG A 139 43.36 -34.57 -0.10
C ARG A 139 44.54 -34.59 -1.05
N ALA A 140 45.74 -34.75 -0.51
CA ALA A 140 46.90 -35.34 -1.18
C ALA A 140 48.12 -35.38 -0.22
N GLU A 141 48.27 -36.46 0.52
CA GLU A 141 49.59 -37.11 0.58
C GLU A 141 49.49 -38.43 -0.20
N ALA A 142 50.59 -38.75 -0.86
CA ALA A 142 50.67 -39.37 -2.16
C ALA A 142 50.67 -40.93 -2.14
N PRO A 143 50.50 -41.57 -3.30
CA PRO A 143 50.54 -43.03 -3.45
C PRO A 143 51.94 -43.56 -3.17
N THR A 144 51.97 -44.71 -2.50
CA THR A 144 53.15 -45.57 -2.33
C THR A 144 53.84 -45.80 -3.67
N LEU A 145 55.07 -45.29 -3.80
CA LEU A 145 56.00 -45.60 -4.88
C LEU A 145 56.37 -47.08 -4.81
N ASN A 146 55.64 -47.90 -5.58
CA ASN A 146 56.05 -49.25 -5.92
C ASN A 146 57.17 -49.17 -6.97
N ASN A 147 58.41 -49.19 -6.50
CA ASN A 147 59.59 -49.50 -7.31
C ASN A 147 60.29 -50.72 -6.71
N GLY A 148 59.63 -51.87 -6.78
CA GLY A 148 60.25 -53.19 -6.63
C GLY A 148 60.56 -53.77 -8.01
N LEU A 149 61.64 -53.29 -8.63
CA LEU A 149 62.25 -53.93 -9.79
C LEU A 149 63.20 -55.03 -9.27
N ALA A 150 62.80 -56.30 -9.32
CA ALA A 150 63.72 -57.43 -9.50
C ALA A 150 62.98 -58.77 -9.68
N ALA A 151 63.16 -59.36 -10.87
CA ALA A 151 63.16 -60.78 -11.22
C ALA A 151 61.86 -61.59 -10.99
N GLY A 152 61.21 -62.14 -12.02
CA GLY A 152 61.82 -62.95 -13.08
C GLY A 152 62.03 -64.37 -12.55
N GLY A 153 61.15 -65.30 -12.92
CA GLY A 153 61.13 -66.67 -12.41
C GLY A 153 62.10 -67.65 -13.07
N ASN A 154 62.21 -68.83 -12.45
CA ASN A 154 62.59 -70.14 -12.97
C ASN A 154 63.68 -70.23 -14.06
N ARG A 155 64.91 -70.58 -13.65
CA ARG A 155 65.64 -71.81 -14.00
C ARG A 155 66.85 -71.99 -13.08
#